data_AF-A0A1K2FDC5-F1
#
_entry.id   AF-A0A1K2FDC5-F1
#
_cell.length_a   1.000
_cell.length_b   1.000
_cell.length_c   1.000
_cell.angle_alpha   90.00
_cell.angle_beta   90.00
_cell.angle_gamma   90.00
#
_symmetry.space_group_name_H-M   'P 1'
#
loop_
_entity.id
_entity.type
_entity.pdbx_description
1 polymer ?
#
loop_
_entity_poly.entity_id
_entity_poly.type
_entity_poly.pdbx_seq_one_letter_code
_entity_poly.pdbx_strand_id
1 'polypeptide(L)'
;MINRGSTTCSATGFAGVDIKDADNTSNPIERGHAQPRITTLKPGDAAVFDLAYDIDNTGDSLASPTNILVTPPNETHTVTLKWPAGAGDIKGAYTDVEVYPTHTTN
;
A
#
# COMPACT_ATOMS: atom_id res chain seq x y z
N MET A 1 -7.77 -4.27 3.98
CA MET A 1 -8.23 -4.06 5.38
C MET A 1 -9.70 -4.47 5.45
N ILE A 2 -10.11 -5.32 6.39
CA ILE A 2 -11.48 -5.85 6.45
C ILE A 2 -12.20 -5.26 7.65
N ASN A 3 -13.45 -4.82 7.48
CA ASN A 3 -14.32 -4.49 8.60
C ASN A 3 -14.75 -5.78 9.33
N ARG A 4 -14.10 -6.09 10.45
CA ARG A 4 -14.41 -7.25 11.30
C ARG A 4 -15.45 -6.96 12.39
N GLY A 5 -15.95 -5.73 12.46
CA GLY A 5 -16.99 -5.33 13.41
C GLY A 5 -18.39 -5.75 12.95
N SER A 6 -19.37 -5.55 13.83
CA SER A 6 -20.79 -5.82 13.54
C SER A 6 -21.54 -4.62 12.95
N THR A 7 -20.89 -3.45 12.86
CA THR A 7 -21.47 -2.21 12.36
C THR A 7 -20.78 -1.72 11.09
N THR A 8 -21.48 -0.89 10.31
CA THR A 8 -20.86 -0.20 9.16
C THR A 8 -19.86 0.83 9.69
N CYS A 9 -18.67 0.87 9.08
CA CYS A 9 -17.65 1.87 9.35
C CYS A 9 -17.24 2.58 8.06
N SER A 10 -16.31 3.54 8.17
CA SER A 10 -15.75 4.25 7.03
C SER A 10 -14.24 4.35 7.13
N ALA A 11 -13.55 4.15 6.01
CA ALA A 11 -12.14 4.48 5.84
C ALA A 11 -12.01 5.63 4.84
N THR A 12 -11.08 6.55 5.06
CA THR A 12 -10.85 7.68 4.15
C THR A 12 -9.38 8.07 4.16
N GLY A 13 -8.86 8.45 2.99
CA GLY A 13 -7.46 8.82 2.82
C GLY A 13 -6.59 7.70 2.28
N PHE A 14 -5.30 7.86 2.51
CA PHE A 14 -4.23 6.95 2.08
C PHE A 14 -3.78 6.10 3.25
N ALA A 15 -3.43 4.85 2.98
CA ALA A 15 -2.65 4.07 3.93
C ALA A 15 -1.25 4.69 4.05
N GLY A 16 -0.67 4.67 5.25
CA GLY A 16 0.78 4.82 5.39
C GLY A 16 1.44 3.54 4.88
N VAL A 17 2.41 3.67 3.98
CA VAL A 17 3.14 2.54 3.43
C VAL A 17 4.62 2.79 3.53
N ASP A 18 5.33 1.81 4.08
CA ASP A 18 6.78 1.73 4.02
C ASP A 18 7.17 0.40 3.36
N ILE A 19 8.11 0.45 2.42
CA ILE A 19 8.67 -0.77 1.80
C ILE A 19 10.00 -1.08 2.46
N LYS A 20 10.12 -2.31 2.97
CA LYS A 20 11.35 -2.85 3.55
C LYS A 20 12.20 -3.44 2.44
N ASP A 21 13.43 -3.01 2.32
CA ASP A 21 14.41 -3.59 1.40
C ASP A 21 15.19 -4.74 2.08
N ALA A 22 15.87 -5.56 1.27
CA ALA A 22 16.73 -6.65 1.69
C ALA A 22 17.90 -6.19 2.58
N ASP A 23 18.34 -4.93 2.44
CA ASP A 23 19.34 -4.32 3.32
C ASP A 23 18.80 -3.91 4.71
N ASN A 24 17.51 -4.13 4.97
CA ASN A 24 16.76 -3.72 6.16
C ASN A 24 16.49 -2.21 6.28
N THR A 25 16.62 -1.43 5.22
CA THR A 25 16.13 -0.06 5.16
C THR A 25 14.61 -0.05 4.95
N SER A 26 13.91 0.83 5.67
CA SER A 26 12.48 1.09 5.46
C SER A 26 12.32 2.39 4.69
N ASN A 27 11.62 2.33 3.55
CA ASN A 27 11.46 3.45 2.63
C ASN A 27 9.98 3.87 2.60
N PRO A 28 9.63 5.08 3.08
CA PRO A 28 8.26 5.57 3.04
C PRO A 28 7.84 5.85 1.60
N ILE A 29 6.59 5.56 1.28
CA ILE A 29 6.03 5.70 -0.07
C ILE A 29 5.17 6.94 -0.15
N GLU A 30 5.41 7.75 -1.18
CA GLU A 30 4.71 9.01 -1.41
C GLU A 30 3.28 8.78 -1.92
N ARG A 31 2.41 9.73 -1.61
CA ARG A 31 1.01 9.69 -2.04
C ARG A 31 0.91 10.12 -3.50
N GLY A 32 0.22 9.32 -4.29
CA GLY A 32 -0.16 9.70 -5.65
C GLY A 32 -1.16 10.86 -5.67
N HIS A 33 -1.43 11.37 -6.87
CA HIS A 33 -2.24 12.59 -7.06
C HIS A 33 -3.76 12.39 -6.92
N ALA A 34 -4.24 11.16 -6.71
CA ALA A 34 -5.66 10.85 -6.62
C ALA A 34 -6.32 11.45 -5.37
N GLN A 35 -7.49 12.06 -5.53
CA GLN A 35 -8.23 12.61 -4.39
C GLN A 35 -8.94 11.50 -3.58
N PRO A 36 -8.74 11.43 -2.26
CA PRO A 36 -9.37 10.41 -1.43
C PRO A 36 -10.88 10.64 -1.32
N ARG A 37 -11.62 9.53 -1.28
CA ARG A 37 -13.08 9.50 -1.05
C ARG A 37 -13.38 8.71 0.21
N ILE A 38 -14.57 8.94 0.77
CA ILE A 38 -15.07 8.13 1.88
C ILE A 38 -15.39 6.74 1.35
N THR A 39 -14.71 5.74 1.88
CA THR A 39 -14.95 4.33 1.62
C THR A 39 -15.85 3.80 2.73
N THR A 40 -17.15 3.59 2.44
CA THR A 40 -18.09 2.98 3.38
C THR A 40 -17.96 1.47 3.36
N LEU A 41 -17.81 0.85 4.54
CA LEU A 41 -17.56 -0.57 4.69
C LEU A 41 -18.62 -1.21 5.59
N LYS A 42 -19.48 -2.05 5.03
CA LYS A 42 -20.37 -2.92 5.82
C LYS A 42 -19.55 -3.98 6.56
N PRO A 43 -20.13 -4.65 7.57
CA PRO A 43 -19.49 -5.82 8.19
C PRO A 43 -19.04 -6.84 7.11
N GLY A 44 -17.76 -7.17 7.12
CA GLY A 44 -17.14 -8.07 6.13
C GLY A 44 -16.56 -7.41 4.89
N ASP A 45 -16.89 -6.14 4.60
CA ASP A 45 -16.34 -5.44 3.43
C ASP A 45 -14.84 -5.14 3.60
N ALA A 46 -14.14 -5.06 2.47
CA ALA A 46 -12.74 -4.74 2.41
C ALA A 46 -12.50 -3.34 1.82
N ALA A 47 -11.68 -2.54 2.52
CA ALA A 47 -10.97 -1.44 1.92
C ALA A 47 -9.63 -1.94 1.38
N VAL A 48 -9.35 -1.63 0.13
CA VAL A 48 -8.09 -1.89 -0.57
C VAL A 48 -7.44 -0.57 -0.96
N PHE A 49 -6.15 -0.60 -1.28
CA PHE A 49 -5.41 0.51 -1.85
C PHE A 49 -4.40 -0.07 -2.82
N ASP A 50 -3.94 0.76 -3.75
CA ASP A 50 -3.00 0.35 -4.78
C ASP A 50 -1.64 1.00 -4.57
N LEU A 51 -0.60 0.26 -4.97
CA LEU A 51 0.74 0.79 -5.19
C LEU A 51 0.97 0.82 -6.70
N ALA A 52 1.36 1.96 -7.23
CA ALA A 52 1.66 2.14 -8.65
C ALA A 52 3.16 2.42 -8.81
N TYR A 53 3.79 1.73 -9.76
CA TYR A 53 5.19 1.93 -10.15
C TYR A 53 5.41 1.30 -11.52
N ASP A 54 6.46 1.74 -12.20
CA ASP A 54 6.88 1.13 -13.46
C ASP A 54 7.66 -0.16 -13.20
N ILE A 55 7.40 -1.19 -14.01
CA ILE A 55 8.16 -2.45 -13.94
C ILE A 55 9.48 -2.29 -14.68
N ASP A 56 10.57 -2.65 -14.01
CA ASP A 56 11.86 -2.79 -14.69
C ASP A 56 11.90 -4.08 -15.50
N ASN A 57 12.34 -3.96 -16.75
CA ASN A 57 12.53 -5.08 -17.66
C ASN A 57 13.99 -5.16 -18.17
N THR A 58 14.88 -4.28 -17.71
CA THR A 58 16.31 -4.30 -18.08
C THR A 58 17.16 -5.08 -17.09
N GLY A 59 16.69 -5.24 -15.85
CA GLY A 59 17.41 -5.93 -14.77
C GLY A 59 18.33 -5.00 -13.97
N ASP A 60 18.12 -3.69 -14.08
CA ASP A 60 18.90 -2.64 -13.40
C ASP A 60 18.17 -2.07 -12.16
N SER A 61 17.09 -2.72 -11.71
CA SER A 61 16.37 -2.37 -10.48
C SER A 61 17.34 -2.20 -9.31
N LEU A 62 17.25 -1.06 -8.64
CA LEU A 62 18.02 -0.76 -7.44
C LEU A 62 17.26 -1.12 -6.16
N ALA A 63 16.02 -1.61 -6.30
CA ALA A 63 15.15 -1.99 -5.21
C ALA A 63 15.07 -3.51 -5.08
N SER A 64 15.19 -4.02 -3.85
CA SER A 64 15.03 -5.43 -3.49
C SER A 64 14.00 -5.60 -2.37
N PRO A 65 12.71 -5.33 -2.64
CA PRO A 65 11.68 -5.29 -1.61
C PRO A 65 11.40 -6.68 -1.01
N THR A 66 11.29 -6.73 0.31
CA THR A 66 11.02 -7.96 1.08
C THR A 66 9.66 -7.91 1.76
N ASN A 67 9.29 -6.76 2.29
CA ASN A 67 8.05 -6.56 3.04
C ASN A 67 7.40 -5.21 2.75
N ILE A 68 6.08 -5.17 2.93
CA ILE A 68 5.28 -3.94 2.93
C ILE A 68 4.76 -3.75 4.34
N LEU A 69 5.08 -2.61 4.95
CA LEU A 69 4.55 -2.18 6.23
C LEU A 69 3.39 -1.25 5.94
N VAL A 70 2.20 -1.62 6.43
CA VAL A 70 0.96 -0.93 6.12
C VAL A 70 0.32 -0.42 7.40
N THR A 71 0.11 0.89 7.46
CA THR A 71 -0.65 1.55 8.52
C THR A 71 -1.98 2.03 7.93
N PRO A 72 -3.13 1.49 8.35
CA PRO A 72 -4.44 1.92 7.87
C PRO A 72 -4.65 3.44 8.02
N PRO A 73 -5.49 4.07 7.18
CA PRO A 73 -5.78 5.50 7.31
C PRO A 73 -6.36 5.82 8.70
N ASN A 74 -5.88 6.90 9.31
CA ASN A 74 -6.26 7.36 10.65
C ASN A 74 -6.05 6.30 11.76
N GLU A 75 -5.06 5.43 11.60
CA GLU A 75 -4.67 4.46 12.60
C GLU A 75 -3.15 4.50 12.86
N THR A 76 -2.71 4.02 14.02
CA THR A 76 -1.30 4.01 14.43
C THR A 76 -0.65 2.62 14.41
N HIS A 77 -1.43 1.56 14.30
CA HIS A 77 -0.91 0.20 14.25
C HIS A 77 -0.52 -0.20 12.83
N THR A 78 0.73 -0.63 12.67
CA THR A 78 1.29 -1.12 11.41
C THR A 78 1.20 -2.64 11.33
N VAL A 79 0.86 -3.14 10.14
CA VAL A 79 0.88 -4.57 9.80
C VAL A 79 1.96 -4.82 8.77
N THR A 80 2.75 -5.87 8.98
CA THR A 80 3.79 -6.30 8.03
C THR A 80 3.24 -7.38 7.09
N LEU A 81 3.34 -7.14 5.80
CA LEU A 81 2.99 -8.06 4.71
C LEU A 81 4.26 -8.45 3.96
N LYS A 82 4.28 -9.63 3.34
CA LYS A 82 5.37 -10.01 2.43
C LYS A 82 5.19 -9.27 1.09
N TRP A 83 6.30 -8.87 0.48
CA TRP A 83 6.25 -8.40 -0.91
C TRP A 83 5.67 -9.50 -1.81
N PRO A 84 4.73 -9.20 -2.73
CA PRO A 84 4.09 -10.23 -3.54
C PRO A 84 5.07 -10.94 -4.48
N ALA A 85 5.05 -12.28 -4.47
CA ALA A 85 5.81 -13.10 -5.41
C ALA A 85 5.18 -12.98 -6.81
N GLY A 86 5.64 -12.02 -7.60
CA GLY A 86 5.10 -11.70 -8.93
C GLY A 86 4.75 -10.24 -9.16
N ALA A 87 5.09 -9.34 -8.23
CA ALA A 87 4.87 -7.91 -8.40
C ALA A 87 5.73 -7.29 -9.55
N GLY A 88 6.81 -7.98 -9.95
CA GLY A 88 7.82 -7.45 -10.86
C GLY A 88 8.84 -6.59 -10.10
N ASP A 89 9.95 -6.30 -10.76
CA ASP A 89 11.01 -5.46 -10.19
C ASP A 89 10.62 -3.99 -10.33
N ILE A 90 10.84 -3.20 -9.28
CA ILE A 90 10.53 -1.77 -9.29
C ILE A 90 11.58 -1.06 -10.15
N LYS A 91 11.13 -0.30 -11.15
CA LYS A 91 12.03 0.54 -11.92
C LYS A 91 12.47 1.74 -11.11
N GLY A 92 13.79 1.97 -11.07
CA GLY A 92 14.37 3.12 -10.37
C GLY A 92 14.45 2.90 -8.87
N ALA A 93 13.89 3.83 -8.09
CA ALA A 93 13.95 3.83 -6.64
C ALA A 93 12.54 3.85 -6.00
N TYR A 94 12.46 3.64 -4.69
CA TYR A 94 11.18 3.67 -3.97
C TYR A 94 10.44 5.01 -4.05
N THR A 95 11.13 6.11 -4.39
CA THR A 95 10.52 7.42 -4.64
C THR A 95 9.65 7.46 -5.90
N ASP A 96 9.80 6.48 -6.79
CA ASP A 96 9.01 6.34 -8.02
C ASP A 96 7.75 5.46 -7.81
N VAL A 97 7.53 5.01 -6.56
CA VAL A 97 6.34 4.26 -6.16
C VAL A 97 5.33 5.22 -5.54
N GLU A 98 4.08 5.12 -5.95
CA GLU A 98 2.98 5.93 -5.43
C GLU A 98 1.95 5.06 -4.70
N VAL A 99 1.50 5.49 -3.52
CA VAL A 99 0.32 4.93 -2.86
C VAL A 99 -0.95 5.68 -3.26
N TYR A 100 -2.00 4.95 -3.62
CA TYR A 100 -3.31 5.50 -3.97
C TYR A 100 -4.30 5.42 -2.79
N PRO A 101 -5.34 6.26 -2.78
CA PRO A 101 -6.34 6.26 -1.72
C PRO A 101 -7.03 4.91 -1.56
N THR A 102 -7.51 4.68 -0.34
CA THR A 102 -8.35 3.51 -0.07
C THR A 102 -9.68 3.59 -0.82
N HIS A 103 -10.13 2.44 -1.32
CA HIS A 103 -11.41 2.25 -2.02
C HIS A 103 -11.98 0.84 -1.74
N THR A 104 -13.24 0.60 -2.14
CA THR A 104 -13.84 -0.74 -2.12
C THR A 104 -13.48 -1.51 -3.38
N THR A 105 -13.48 -2.85 -3.33
CA THR A 105 -13.18 -3.71 -4.49
C THR A 105 -14.29 -3.79 -5.55
N ASN A 106 -15.36 -2.99 -5.43
CA ASN A 106 -16.57 -3.04 -6.27
C ASN A 106 -16.63 -1.87 -7.25
#